data_AF-A0A2M8F3K3-F1
#
_entry.id   AF-A0A2M8F3K3-F1
#
_cell.length_a   1.000
_cell.length_b   1.000
_cell.length_c   1.000
_cell.angle_alpha   90.00
_cell.angle_beta   90.00
_cell.angle_gamma   90.00
#
_symmetry.space_group_name_H-M   'P 1'
#
loop_
_entity.id
_entity.type
_entity.pdbx_description
1 polymer ?
#
loop_
_entity_poly.entity_id
_entity_poly.type
_entity_poly.pdbx_seq_one_letter_code
_entity_poly.pdbx_strand_id
1 'polypeptide(L)' 'MNTISISDLKINPSKAISFASDYPIAIENRNKVKAYLLGKDLYEKLVSYVEQMIDKQVVEETNFSQGRDFEAVAKKLNI' A
#
# COMPACT_ATOMS: atom_id res chain seq x y z
N MET A 1 12.50 -2.91 -15.15
CA MET A 1 12.41 -2.15 -13.89
C MET A 1 13.32 -0.94 -14.07
N ASN A 2 12.77 0.27 -14.01
CA ASN A 2 13.59 1.47 -14.20
C ASN A 2 14.37 1.74 -12.91
N THR A 3 15.64 2.05 -13.04
CA THR A 3 16.54 2.34 -11.93
C THR A 3 17.12 3.73 -12.12
N ILE A 4 17.18 4.52 -11.04
CA ILE A 4 17.87 5.81 -11.01
C ILE A 4 18.87 5.85 -9.85
N SER A 5 19.93 6.65 -9.98
CA SER A 5 20.83 6.86 -8.86
C SER A 5 20.22 7.82 -7.83
N ILE A 6 20.70 7.76 -6.59
CA ILE A 6 20.35 8.72 -5.55
C ILE A 6 20.75 10.16 -5.94
N SER A 7 21.76 10.32 -6.79
CA SER A 7 22.17 11.61 -7.33
C SER A 7 21.15 12.15 -8.32
N ASP A 8 20.63 11.30 -9.23
CA ASP A 8 19.60 11.70 -10.20
C ASP A 8 18.31 12.12 -9.51
N LEU A 9 17.90 11.39 -8.46
CA LEU A 9 16.74 11.74 -7.64
C LEU A 9 16.90 13.12 -6.99
N LYS A 10 18.10 13.45 -6.49
CA LYS A 10 18.39 14.75 -5.87
C LYS A 10 18.41 15.88 -6.88
N ILE A 11 18.95 15.63 -8.08
CA ILE A 11 19.07 16.63 -9.14
C ILE A 11 17.70 16.95 -9.75
N ASN A 12 16.85 15.94 -9.97
CA ASN A 12 15.55 16.14 -10.60
C ASN A 12 14.44 15.26 -9.98
N PRO A 13 13.95 15.63 -8.80
CA PRO A 13 12.92 14.86 -8.10
C PRO A 13 11.60 14.80 -8.87
N SER A 14 11.21 15.88 -9.56
CA SER A 14 9.96 15.92 -10.34
C SER A 14 9.96 14.89 -11.48
N LYS A 15 11.09 14.76 -12.19
CA LYS A 15 11.24 13.75 -13.24
C LYS A 15 11.20 12.34 -12.67
N ALA A 16 11.86 12.10 -11.52
CA ALA A 16 11.81 10.81 -10.84
C ALA A 16 10.39 10.44 -10.42
N ILE A 17 9.61 11.39 -9.88
CA ILE A 17 8.20 11.19 -9.51
C ILE A 17 7.35 10.88 -10.75
N SER A 18 7.51 11.63 -11.84
CA SER A 18 6.76 11.39 -13.08
C SER A 18 7.06 10.02 -13.70
N PHE A 19 8.29 9.53 -13.57
CA PHE A 19 8.64 8.18 -14.04
C PHE A 19 8.03 7.08 -13.16
N ALA A 20 7.69 7.39 -11.91
CA ALA A 20 7.18 6.43 -10.94
C ALA A 20 5.63 6.31 -10.96
N SER A 21 4.96 7.04 -11.87
CA SER A 21 3.49 7.10 -11.94
C SER A 21 2.86 5.73 -12.08
N ASP A 22 3.26 4.94 -13.07
CA ASP A 22 2.64 3.63 -13.37
C ASP A 22 3.44 2.45 -12.83
N TYR A 23 4.75 2.61 -12.60
CA TYR A 23 5.64 1.54 -12.18
C TYR A 23 6.62 1.99 -11.08
N PRO A 24 6.97 1.12 -10.13
CA PRO A 24 8.00 1.41 -9.14
C PRO A 24 9.37 1.64 -9.80
N ILE A 25 10.12 2.61 -9.29
CA ILE A 25 11.52 2.85 -9.70
C ILE A 25 12.45 2.42 -8.58
N ALA A 26 13.49 1.66 -8.92
CA ALA A 26 14.56 1.35 -7.99
C ALA A 26 15.51 2.55 -7.82
N ILE A 27 15.77 2.95 -6.58
CA ILE A 27 16.77 3.99 -6.27
C ILE A 27 18.04 3.31 -5.80
N GLU A 28 19.14 3.57 -6.50
CA GLU A 28 20.45 3.01 -6.20
C GLU A 28 21.40 4.00 -5.53
N ASN A 29 22.21 3.49 -4.61
CA ASN A 29 23.37 4.19 -4.07
C ASN A 29 24.57 3.24 -4.04
N ARG A 30 25.66 3.62 -4.70
CA ARG A 30 26.86 2.78 -4.90
C ARG A 30 26.49 1.39 -5.47
N ASN A 31 25.71 1.38 -6.55
CA ASN A 31 25.26 0.19 -7.29
C ASN A 31 24.47 -0.82 -6.44
N LYS A 32 23.80 -0.34 -5.39
CA LYS A 32 22.92 -1.15 -4.55
C LYS A 32 21.57 -0.46 -4.44
N VAL A 33 20.49 -1.19 -4.71
CA VAL A 33 19.13 -0.72 -4.49
C VAL A 33 18.94 -0.42 -3.00
N LYS A 34 18.49 0.78 -2.69
CA LYS A 34 18.26 1.26 -1.31
C LYS A 34 16.80 1.55 -1.03
N ALA A 35 16.03 1.89 -2.06
CA ALA A 35 14.62 2.20 -1.93
C ALA A 35 13.90 1.94 -3.26
N TYR A 36 12.57 1.91 -3.19
CA TYR A 36 11.70 2.02 -4.35
C TYR A 36 10.89 3.31 -4.25
N LEU A 37 10.83 4.08 -5.32
CA LEU A 37 9.91 5.19 -5.45
C LEU A 37 8.62 4.67 -6.09
N LEU A 38 7.50 4.94 -5.43
CA LEU A 38 6.15 4.60 -5.90
C LEU A 38 5.38 5.89 -6.16
N GLY A 39 4.68 5.97 -7.29
CA GLY A 39 3.67 6.98 -7.50
C GLY A 39 2.53 6.83 -6.48
N LYS A 40 1.88 7.95 -6.12
CA LYS A 40 0.78 7.99 -5.15
C LYS A 40 -0.31 6.97 -5.49
N ASP A 41 -0.85 7.04 -6.70
CA ASP A 41 -2.00 6.21 -7.07
C ASP A 41 -1.63 4.72 -7.16
N LEU A 42 -0.39 4.41 -7.54
CA LEU A 42 0.12 3.04 -7.50
C LEU A 42 0.22 2.53 -6.06
N TYR A 43 0.79 3.34 -5.15
CA TYR A 43 0.88 3.00 -3.73
C TYR A 43 -0.51 2.75 -3.12
N GLU A 44 -1.46 3.65 -3.34
CA GLU A 44 -2.83 3.53 -2.82
C GLU A 44 -3.53 2.27 -3.36
N LYS A 45 -3.37 1.95 -4.66
CA LYS A 45 -3.90 0.70 -5.22
C LYS A 45 -3.30 -0.53 -4.55
N LEU A 46 -1.98 -0.56 -4.35
CA LEU A 46 -1.31 -1.69 -3.68
C LEU A 46 -1.82 -1.87 -2.25
N VAL A 47 -1.96 -0.78 -1.48
CA VAL A 47 -2.51 -0.84 -0.12
C VAL A 47 -3.93 -1.38 -0.14
N SER A 48 -4.79 -0.86 -1.02
CA SER A 48 -6.18 -1.31 -1.13
C SER A 48 -6.28 -2.80 -1.47
N TYR A 49 -5.42 -3.32 -2.36
CA TYR A 49 -5.38 -4.75 -2.66
C TYR A 49 -4.97 -5.60 -1.46
N VAL A 50 -4.00 -5.14 -0.67
CA VAL A 50 -3.56 -5.86 0.53
C VAL A 50 -4.67 -5.87 1.58
N GLU A 51 -5.34 -4.73 1.82
CA GLU A 51 -6.48 -4.63 2.73
C GLU A 51 -7.60 -5.57 2.31
N GLN A 52 -8.01 -5.55 1.03
CA GLN A 52 -9.05 -6.44 0.51
C GLN A 52 -8.68 -7.92 0.65
N MET A 53 -7.40 -8.26 0.47
CA MET A 53 -6.94 -9.63 0.64
C MET A 53 -7.07 -10.09 2.10
N ILE A 54 -6.69 -9.23 3.05
CA ILE A 54 -6.82 -9.50 4.49
C ILE A 54 -8.30 -9.62 4.88
N ASP A 55 -9.14 -8.69 4.45
CA ASP A 55 -10.58 -8.70 4.73
C ASP A 55 -11.24 -9.97 4.18
N LYS A 56 -10.89 -10.35 2.94
CA LYS A 56 -11.39 -11.57 2.32
C LYS A 56 -11.00 -12.80 3.14
N GLN A 57 -9.74 -12.89 3.59
CA GLN A 57 -9.28 -13.99 4.42
C GLN A 57 -10.10 -14.08 5.72
N VAL A 58 -10.32 -12.94 6.39
CA VAL A 58 -11.12 -12.89 7.63
C VAL A 58 -12.56 -13.36 7.37
N VAL A 59 -13.19 -12.93 6.28
CA VAL A 59 -14.55 -13.35 5.92
C VAL A 59 -14.61 -14.86 5.66
N GLU A 60 -13.62 -15.42 4.96
CA GLU A 60 -13.54 -16.86 4.69
C GLU A 60 -13.36 -17.70 5.97
N GLU A 61 -12.59 -17.19 6.93
CA GLU A 61 -12.35 -17.86 8.23
C GLU A 61 -13.47 -17.64 9.26
N THR A 62 -14.34 -16.65 9.06
CA THR A 62 -15.38 -16.29 10.02
C THR A 62 -16.54 -17.29 10.03
N ASN A 63 -16.85 -17.84 11.21
CA ASN A 63 -18.08 -18.60 11.40
C ASN A 63 -19.28 -17.68 11.66
N PHE A 64 -20.02 -17.37 10.59
CA PHE A 64 -21.21 -16.51 10.65
C PHE A 64 -22.38 -17.06 11.47
N SER A 65 -22.36 -18.34 11.88
CA SER A 65 -23.37 -18.87 12.81
C SER A 65 -23.21 -18.36 14.24
N GLN A 66 -22.02 -17.85 14.61
CA GLN A 66 -21.74 -17.24 15.92
C GLN A 66 -21.81 -15.71 15.83
N GLY A 67 -22.99 -15.20 15.48
CA GLY A 67 -23.27 -13.77 15.51
C GLY A 67 -23.37 -13.22 16.94
N ARG A 68 -23.03 -11.94 17.11
CA ARG A 68 -23.42 -11.18 18.31
C ARG A 68 -24.67 -10.37 17.98
N ASP A 69 -25.57 -10.23 18.93
CA ASP A 69 -26.72 -9.35 18.79
C ASP A 69 -26.25 -7.90 18.59
N PHE A 70 -26.70 -7.29 17.49
CA PHE A 70 -26.34 -5.93 17.10
C PHE A 70 -26.74 -4.92 18.18
N GLU A 71 -27.94 -5.04 18.75
CA GLU A 71 -28.47 -4.13 19.77
C GLU A 71 -27.62 -4.17 21.05
N ALA A 72 -27.17 -5.36 21.45
CA ALA A 72 -26.28 -5.54 22.59
C ALA A 72 -24.91 -4.91 22.36
N VAL A 73 -24.38 -4.98 21.13
CA VAL A 73 -23.09 -4.35 20.76
C VAL A 73 -23.22 -2.83 20.68
N ALA A 74 -24.26 -2.31 20.04
CA ALA A 74 -24.52 -0.87 19.93
C ALA A 74 -24.64 -0.22 21.31
N LYS A 75 -25.46 -0.82 22.20
CA LYS A 75 -25.58 -0.39 23.60
C LYS A 75 -24.25 -0.39 24.36
N LYS A 76 -23.36 -1.37 24.10
CA LYS A 76 -22.03 -1.42 24.73
C LYS A 76 -21.09 -0.32 24.20
N LEU A 77 -21.21 0.01 22.91
CA LEU A 77 -20.39 1.02 22.24
C LEU A 77 -20.95 2.45 22.39
N ASN A 78 -22.12 2.60 23.03
CA ASN A 78 -22.80 3.87 23.27
C ASN A 78 -23.10 4.64 21.97
N ILE A 79 -23.53 3.88 20.96
CA ILE A 79 -24.02 4.35 19.65
C ILE A 79 -25.44 3.83 19.41
#